data_AF-A0A820C7G1-F1
#
_entry.id   AF-A0A820C7G1-F1
#
_cell.length_a   1.000
_cell.length_b   1.000
_cell.length_c   1.000
_cell.angle_alpha   90.00
_cell.angle_beta   90.00
_cell.angle_gamma   90.00
#
_symmetry.space_group_name_H-M   'P 1'
#
loop_
_entity.id
_entity.type
_entity.pdbx_description
1 polymer ?
#
loop_
_entity_poly.entity_id
_entity_poly.type
_entity_poly.pdbx_seq_one_letter_code
_entity_poly.pdbx_strand_id
1 'polypeptide(L)' 'MDKENFHFCIKERTALNIQAKDIHEELCFACGDETPSLKTIEEWSKWFRESREEAEDEVRPDRLVIETTSENIEQVCIVY' A
#
# COMPACT_ATOMS: atom_id res chain seq x y z
N MET A 1 -3.40 -11.05 -13.21
CA MET A 1 -4.20 -10.56 -12.08
C MET A 1 -3.55 -9.29 -11.58
N ASP A 2 -4.28 -8.19 -11.49
CA ASP A 2 -3.69 -6.91 -11.08
C ASP A 2 -3.25 -6.93 -9.62
N LYS A 3 -2.20 -6.17 -9.30
CA LYS A 3 -1.63 -6.08 -7.94
C LYS A 3 -2.67 -5.67 -6.88
N GLU A 4 -3.66 -4.89 -7.30
CA GLU A 4 -4.79 -4.46 -6.46
C GLU A 4 -5.69 -5.64 -6.06
N ASN A 5 -5.87 -6.63 -6.93
CA ASN A 5 -6.67 -7.83 -6.63
C ASN A 5 -6.00 -8.70 -5.57
N PHE A 6 -4.67 -8.84 -5.60
CA PHE A 6 -3.95 -9.57 -4.56
C PHE A 6 -4.10 -8.89 -3.20
N HIS A 7 -3.97 -7.57 -3.16
CA HIS A 7 -4.12 -6.79 -1.93
C HIS A 7 -5.53 -6.95 -1.33
N PHE A 8 -6.57 -6.91 -2.17
CA PHE A 8 -7.96 -7.14 -1.75
C PHE A 8 -8.19 -8.57 -1.24
N CYS A 9 -7.73 -9.60 -1.98
CA CYS A 9 -7.88 -11.00 -1.56
C CYS A 9 -7.16 -11.28 -0.22
N ILE A 10 -5.95 -10.75 -0.05
CA ILE A 10 -5.20 -10.93 1.20
C ILE A 10 -5.92 -10.21 2.34
N LYS A 11 -6.42 -8.99 2.13
CA LYS A 11 -7.20 -8.25 3.14
C LYS A 11 -8.43 -9.02 3.63
N GLU A 12 -9.27 -9.51 2.71
CA GLU A 12 -10.48 -10.28 3.08
C GLU A 12 -10.12 -11.55 3.84
N ARG A 13 -9.11 -12.29 3.37
CA ARG A 13 -8.64 -13.52 4.01
C ARG A 13 -8.07 -13.27 5.40
N THR A 14 -7.29 -12.22 5.57
CA THR A 14 -6.76 -11.79 6.87
C THR A 14 -7.90 -11.38 7.82
N ALA A 15 -8.95 -10.71 7.32
CA ALA A 15 -10.13 -10.36 8.11
C ALA A 15 -10.90 -11.61 8.59
N LEU A 16 -10.89 -12.69 7.80
CA LEU A 16 -11.41 -14.01 8.17
C LEU A 16 -10.50 -14.80 9.13
N ASN A 17 -9.39 -14.21 9.62
CA ASN A 17 -8.39 -14.85 10.47
C ASN A 17 -7.71 -16.09 9.85
N ILE A 18 -7.66 -16.17 8.52
CA ILE A 18 -6.93 -17.21 7.81
C ILE A 18 -5.43 -16.90 7.91
N GLN A 19 -4.59 -17.94 8.08
CA GLN A 19 -3.15 -17.75 8.21
C GLN A 19 -2.52 -17.38 6.87
N ALA A 20 -1.48 -16.54 6.89
CA ALA A 20 -0.77 -16.10 5.68
C ALA A 20 -0.26 -17.26 4.82
N LYS A 21 0.09 -18.39 5.44
CA LYS A 21 0.51 -19.61 4.74
C LYS A 21 -0.61 -20.20 3.89
N ASP A 22 -1.80 -20.37 4.45
CA ASP A 22 -2.97 -20.89 3.73
C ASP A 22 -3.38 -19.93 2.59
N ILE A 23 -3.27 -18.62 2.83
CA ILE A 23 -3.54 -17.59 1.80
C ILE A 23 -2.55 -17.72 0.63
N HIS A 24 -1.26 -17.90 0.93
CA HIS A 24 -0.23 -18.07 -0.09
C HIS A 24 -0.43 -19.35 -0.90
N GLU A 25 -0.76 -20.48 -0.24
CA GLU A 25 -1.03 -21.74 -0.94
C GLU A 25 -2.23 -21.61 -1.89
N GLU A 26 -3.30 -20.92 -1.46
CA GLU A 26 -4.47 -20.73 -2.30
C GLU A 26 -4.24 -19.75 -3.45
N LEU A 27 -3.51 -18.66 -3.20
CA LEU A 27 -3.12 -17.72 -4.26
C LEU A 27 -2.16 -18.37 -5.25
N CYS A 28 -1.21 -19.18 -4.79
CA CYS A 28 -0.31 -19.94 -5.65
C CYS A 28 -1.08 -20.95 -6.50
N PHE A 29 -2.10 -21.60 -5.94
CA PHE A 29 -2.98 -22.47 -6.71
C PHE A 29 -3.78 -21.71 -7.79
N ALA A 30 -4.28 -20.51 -7.47
CA ALA A 30 -5.12 -19.74 -8.38
C ALA A 30 -4.33 -18.94 -9.44
N CYS A 31 -3.18 -18.37 -9.06
CA CYS A 31 -2.43 -17.38 -9.87
C CYS A 31 -1.01 -17.85 -10.23
N GLY A 32 -0.52 -18.95 -9.64
CA GLY A 32 0.79 -19.52 -9.94
C GLY A 32 1.93 -18.53 -9.65
N ASP A 33 2.80 -18.33 -10.65
CA ASP A 33 4.04 -17.55 -10.56
C ASP A 33 3.81 -16.04 -10.31
N GLU A 34 2.60 -15.54 -10.56
CA GLU A 34 2.23 -14.13 -10.31
C GLU A 34 1.93 -13.84 -8.83
N THR A 35 1.95 -14.90 -7.99
CA THR A 35 1.63 -14.81 -6.57
C THR A 35 2.72 -14.04 -5.81
N PRO A 36 2.34 -13.06 -4.95
CA PRO A 36 3.29 -12.41 -4.07
C PRO A 36 3.96 -13.42 -3.15
N SER A 37 5.23 -13.20 -2.83
CA SER A 37 5.96 -14.07 -1.90
C SER A 37 5.24 -14.20 -0.55
N LEU A 38 5.36 -15.36 0.11
CA LEU A 38 4.80 -15.59 1.44
C LEU A 38 5.16 -14.46 2.43
N LYS A 39 6.41 -13.98 2.39
CA LYS A 39 6.87 -12.87 3.22
C LYS A 39 6.06 -11.59 2.99
N THR A 40 5.79 -11.26 1.73
CA THR A 40 4.95 -10.09 1.38
C THR A 40 3.52 -10.26 1.91
N ILE A 41 2.96 -11.47 1.81
CA ILE A 41 1.63 -11.77 2.32
C ILE A 41 1.60 -11.68 3.86
N GLU A 42 2.65 -12.12 4.54
CA GLU A 42 2.79 -11.96 6.00
C GLU A 42 2.88 -10.50 6.42
N GLU A 43 3.70 -9.69 5.73
CA GLU A 43 3.81 -8.25 5.99
C GLU A 43 2.46 -7.55 5.78
N TRP A 44 1.77 -7.82 4.67
CA TRP A 44 0.45 -7.26 4.41
C TRP A 44 -0.61 -7.79 5.38
N SER A 45 -0.60 -9.07 5.74
CA SER A 45 -1.52 -9.63 6.74
C SER A 45 -1.30 -8.99 8.11
N LYS A 46 -0.05 -8.76 8.49
CA LYS A 46 0.30 -8.05 9.71
C LYS A 46 -0.22 -6.61 9.64
N TRP A 47 0.08 -5.90 8.54
CA TRP A 47 -0.43 -4.55 8.30
C TRP A 47 -1.96 -4.48 8.33
N PHE A 48 -2.69 -5.40 7.70
CA PHE A 48 -4.16 -5.40 7.73
C PHE A 48 -4.74 -5.71 9.11
N ARG A 49 -4.03 -6.53 9.89
CA ARG A 49 -4.43 -6.84 11.27
C ARG A 49 -4.11 -5.69 12.22
N GLU A 50 -3.01 -4.97 12.00
CA GLU A 50 -2.60 -3.78 12.76
C GLU A 50 -3.37 -2.52 12.34
N SER A 51 -3.69 -2.36 11.05
CA SER A 51 -4.42 -1.22 10.44
C SER A 51 -5.93 -1.27 10.72
N ARG A 52 -6.31 -1.89 11.83
CA ARG A 52 -7.59 -1.62 12.50
C ARG A 52 -7.39 -0.52 13.55
N GLU A 53 -6.77 0.60 13.17
CA GLU A 53 -7.00 1.89 13.84
C GLU A 53 -6.56 3.12 13.02
N GLU A 54 -5.67 3.00 12.02
CA GLU A 54 -5.19 4.18 11.29
C GLU A 54 -5.53 4.07 9.81
N ALA A 55 -6.72 4.56 9.46
CA ALA A 55 -7.07 5.03 8.13
C ALA A 55 -6.45 6.42 7.86
N GLU A 56 -5.20 6.62 8.31
CA GLU A 56 -4.37 7.72 7.87
C GLU A 56 -3.29 7.08 7.01
N ASP A 57 -3.38 7.28 5.69
CA ASP A 57 -2.21 7.18 4.82
C ASP A 57 -1.07 7.88 5.56
N GLU A 58 -0.03 7.15 5.95
CA GLU A 58 1.22 7.80 6.34
C GLU A 58 1.56 8.72 5.19
N VAL A 59 1.49 10.03 5.43
CA VAL A 59 1.85 11.07 4.47
C VAL A 59 3.25 10.72 4.03
N ARG A 60 3.35 10.08 2.85
CA ARG A 60 4.62 9.90 2.14
C ARG A 60 5.23 11.30 2.16
N PRO A 61 6.48 11.50 2.62
CA PRO A 61 7.04 12.83 2.77
C PRO A 61 6.96 13.51 1.41
N ASP A 62 5.89 14.30 1.26
CA ASP A 62 5.56 14.97 0.03
C ASP A 62 6.64 16.02 -0.07
N ARG A 63 7.39 15.93 -1.16
CA ARG A 63 8.44 16.87 -1.51
C ARG A 63 7.95 18.27 -1.17
N LEU A 64 8.56 18.87 -0.13
CA LEU A 64 8.29 20.21 0.42
C LEU A 64 7.28 20.97 -0.43
N VAL A 65 6.00 20.92 -0.03
CA VAL A 65 4.99 21.82 -0.57
C VAL A 65 5.46 23.21 -0.17
N ILE A 66 6.12 23.88 -1.10
CA ILE A 66 6.50 25.27 -0.96
C ILE A 66 5.16 25.99 -0.95
N GLU A 67 4.67 26.32 0.24
CA GLU A 67 3.51 27.19 0.41
C GLU A 67 3.68 28.38 -0.53
N THR A 68 2.67 28.61 -1.34
CA THR A 68 2.65 29.71 -2.31
C THR A 68 2.35 31.00 -1.54
N THR A 69 3.26 31.39 -0.64
CA THR A 69 3.28 32.72 -0.05
C THR A 69 3.56 33.71 -1.18
N SER A 70 2.91 34.87 -1.17
CA SER A 70 3.06 35.90 -2.22
C SER A 70 4.53 36.28 -2.50
N GLU A 71 5.40 36.09 -1.50
CA GLU A 71 6.84 36.31 -1.58
C GLU A 71 7.57 35.36 -2.55
N ASN A 72 7.05 34.13 -2.78
CA ASN A 72 7.65 33.14 -3.68
C ASN A 72 7.27 33.34 -5.16
N ILE A 73 6.13 34.00 -5.43
CA ILE A 73 5.65 34.22 -6.80
C ILE A 73 6.54 35.23 -7.54
N GLU A 74 7.11 36.22 -6.83
CA GLU A 74 8.00 37.21 -7.43
C GLU A 74 9.37 36.64 -7.85
N GLN A 75 9.86 35.56 -7.23
CA GLN A 75 11.13 34.95 -7.65
C GLN A 75 11.01 34.08 -8.92
N VAL A 76 9.82 33.58 -9.24
CA VAL A 76 9.62 32.69 -10.41
C VAL A 76 9.40 33.49 -11.71
N CYS A 77 9.23 34.81 -11.63
CA CYS A 77 8.90 35.67 -12.78
C CYS A 77 10.07 36.49 -13.37
N ILE A 78 11.33 36.06 -13.19
CA ILE A 78 12.50 36.74 -13.81
C ILE A 78 13.41 35.75 -14.56
N VAL A 79 12.86 34.91 -15.43
CA VAL A 79 13.63 34.33 -16.56
C VAL A 79 12.69 34.12 -17.76
N TYR A 80 12.36 35.19 -18.48
CA TYR A 80 12.14 35.13 -19.93
C TYR A 80 12.42 36.49 -20.58
#